data_AF-A0A518FRF2-F1
#
_entry.id   AF-A0A518FRF2-F1
#
_cell.length_a   1.000
_cell.length_b   1.000
_cell.length_c   1.000
_cell.angle_alpha   90.00
_cell.angle_beta   90.00
_cell.angle_gamma   90.00
#
_symmetry.space_group_name_H-M   'P 1'
#
loop_
_entity.id
_entity.type
_entity.pdbx_description
1 polymer ?
#
loop_
_entity_poly.entity_id
_entity_poly.type
_entity_poly.pdbx_seq_one_letter_code
_entity_poly.pdbx_strand_id
1 'polypeptide(L)'
;MSNWYFKSGNKTTGPLTLLEMIEFAAEGKIQETDLVREGLSNDFVPASQIPELNFNTDIDTEDSEIPLESLPLPEPRQRRGSSSLIFKLVALAGCFFLFIFILNVVTHEMQQSRDYARRLSSLNQLRLIGLGVINYASTENAYRLPVNARPTEKSPRHGWLTAILPYIGETALYQQIDFDHPWSAPVNHDIFQQKLSLYLNPAISEVVSPEGYGLSHYVGNANLFNRDQGLDMGAITDGLSSTIMILEAGENFDPWGAPANAVIPYQIMGPGNKPPFSNGRNVILADGAGRFISDSTDPAVLKAMSTPAGGEPVEVYEAAFP
;
A
#
# COMPACT_ATOMS: atom_id res chain seq x y z
N MET A 1 16.54 7.88 35.35
CA MET A 1 17.69 7.69 36.25
C MET A 1 18.35 9.03 36.40
N SER A 2 18.50 9.53 37.62
CA SER A 2 19.17 10.82 37.86
C SER A 2 20.68 10.67 37.68
N ASN A 3 21.31 11.64 37.03
CA ASN A 3 22.75 11.65 36.77
C ASN A 3 23.43 12.67 37.68
N TRP A 4 24.41 12.24 38.46
CA TRP A 4 25.18 13.07 39.38
C TRP A 4 26.47 13.60 38.75
N TYR A 5 26.92 14.75 39.24
CA TYR A 5 28.21 15.35 38.88
C TYR A 5 28.88 15.89 40.14
N PHE A 6 30.20 15.77 40.24
CA PHE A 6 30.98 16.42 41.31
C PHE A 6 32.14 17.24 40.75
N LYS A 7 32.55 18.26 41.50
CA LYS A 7 33.72 19.09 41.22
C LYS A 7 34.77 18.87 42.29
N SER A 8 35.95 18.45 41.85
CA SER A 8 37.16 18.44 42.67
C SER A 8 38.15 19.43 42.04
N GLY A 9 38.39 20.56 42.72
CA GLY A 9 39.10 21.71 42.16
C GLY A 9 38.42 22.28 40.91
N ASN A 10 39.16 22.40 39.80
CA ASN A 10 38.67 22.95 38.52
C ASN A 10 38.06 21.90 37.56
N LYS A 11 38.01 20.63 37.95
CA LYS A 11 37.51 19.55 37.08
C LYS A 11 36.11 19.12 37.52
N THR A 12 35.17 19.06 36.57
CA THR A 12 33.84 18.48 36.78
C THR A 12 33.81 17.05 36.23
N THR A 13 33.39 16.09 37.06
CA THR A 13 33.31 14.67 36.73
C THR A 13 31.85 14.22 36.73
N GLY A 14 31.42 13.51 35.67
CA GLY A 14 30.08 12.95 35.50
C GLY A 14 29.72 12.80 34.01
N PRO A 15 28.51 12.30 33.68
CA PRO A 15 27.45 11.86 34.58
C PRO A 15 27.76 10.54 35.31
N LEU A 16 27.43 10.45 36.60
CA LEU A 16 27.56 9.26 37.45
C LEU A 16 26.20 8.84 38.02
N THR A 17 26.05 7.57 38.37
CA THR A 17 24.96 7.08 39.21
C THR A 17 25.23 7.39 40.68
N LEU A 18 24.20 7.31 41.54
CA LEU A 18 24.39 7.49 42.99
C LEU A 18 25.32 6.43 43.59
N LEU A 19 25.30 5.20 43.05
CA LEU A 19 26.18 4.13 43.52
C LEU A 19 27.66 4.43 43.21
N GLU A 20 27.95 4.90 42.00
CA GLU A 20 29.30 5.32 41.63
C GLU A 20 29.77 6.53 42.48
N MET A 21 28.87 7.45 42.82
CA MET A 21 29.22 8.55 43.74
C MET A 21 29.63 8.03 45.13
N ILE A 22 28.92 7.02 45.67
CA ILE A 22 29.25 6.39 46.96
C ILE A 22 30.60 5.67 46.89
N GLU A 23 30.87 4.92 45.82
CA GLU A 23 32.15 4.26 45.61
C GLU A 23 33.31 5.26 45.54
N PHE A 24 33.15 6.36 44.81
CA PHE A 24 34.16 7.42 44.73
C PHE A 24 34.40 8.12 46.07
N ALA A 25 33.37 8.29 46.90
CA ALA A 25 33.50 8.81 48.26
C ALA A 25 34.27 7.83 49.16
N ALA A 26 33.94 6.53 49.12
CA ALA A 26 34.64 5.50 49.87
C ALA A 26 36.12 5.33 49.46
N GLU A 27 36.43 5.57 48.19
CA GLU A 27 37.82 5.61 47.68
C GLU A 27 38.56 6.92 48.00
N GLY A 28 37.92 7.88 48.69
CA GLY A 28 38.49 9.19 49.05
C GLY A 28 38.68 10.14 47.86
N LYS A 29 38.07 9.84 46.71
CA LYS A 29 38.14 10.68 45.49
C LYS A 29 37.15 11.85 45.52
N ILE A 30 36.13 11.75 46.37
CA ILE A 30 35.20 12.85 46.71
C ILE A 30 35.44 13.16 48.18
N GLN A 31 35.68 14.44 48.48
CA GLN A 31 35.80 14.92 49.85
C GLN A 31 34.50 15.60 50.30
N GLU A 32 34.29 15.70 51.61
CA GLU A 32 33.11 16.34 52.22
C GLU A 32 32.82 17.77 51.71
N THR A 33 33.87 18.49 51.31
CA THR A 33 33.79 19.88 50.83
C THR A 33 33.62 19.99 49.31
N ASP A 34 33.74 18.89 48.57
CA ASP A 34 33.57 18.91 47.11
C ASP A 34 32.14 19.23 46.73
N LEU A 35 31.96 19.95 45.62
CA LEU A 35 30.65 20.41 45.18
C LEU A 35 29.99 19.35 44.29
N VAL A 36 28.83 18.86 44.69
CA VAL A 36 28.03 17.86 43.97
C VAL A 36 26.70 18.44 43.48
N ARG A 37 26.14 17.87 42.42
CA ARG A 37 24.80 18.22 41.93
C ARG A 37 24.10 17.03 41.27
N GLU A 38 22.77 17.04 41.34
CA GLU A 38 21.90 16.10 40.65
C GLU A 38 21.36 16.72 39.34
N GLY A 39 21.57 16.02 38.22
CA GLY A 39 21.02 16.35 36.91
C GLY A 39 21.59 17.62 36.26
N LEU A 40 20.73 18.38 35.59
CA LEU A 40 21.06 19.63 34.90
C LEU A 40 20.82 20.89 35.75
N SER A 41 20.54 20.73 37.06
CA SER A 41 20.42 21.85 37.98
C SER A 41 21.73 22.64 38.07
N ASN A 42 21.64 23.96 38.28
CA ASN A 42 22.79 24.85 38.52
C ASN A 42 23.21 24.93 39.99
N ASP A 43 22.45 24.31 40.89
CA ASP A 43 22.68 24.40 42.32
C ASP A 43 23.62 23.29 42.78
N PHE A 44 24.90 23.64 42.92
CA PHE A 44 25.89 22.76 43.53
C PHE A 44 25.82 22.87 45.06
N VAL A 45 25.78 21.72 45.74
CA VAL A 45 25.83 21.62 47.20
C VAL A 45 27.08 20.87 47.64
N PRO A 46 27.64 21.12 48.83
CA PRO A 46 28.73 20.30 49.37
C PRO A 46 28.35 18.82 49.49
N ALA A 47 29.30 17.91 49.22
CA ALA A 47 29.09 16.47 49.26
C ALA A 47 28.64 15.97 50.64
N SER A 48 29.08 16.63 51.72
CA SER A 48 28.63 16.35 53.10
C SER A 48 27.14 16.49 53.33
N GLN A 49 26.42 17.23 52.47
CA GLN A 49 24.97 17.38 52.56
C GLN A 49 24.20 16.22 51.94
N ILE A 50 24.89 15.29 51.27
CA ILE A 50 24.29 14.08 50.70
C ILE A 50 24.48 12.95 51.72
N PRO A 51 23.43 12.55 52.47
CA PRO A 51 23.56 11.58 53.56
C PRO A 51 24.12 10.23 53.10
N GLU A 52 23.92 9.88 51.83
CA GLU A 52 24.32 8.60 51.25
C GLU A 52 25.83 8.48 51.04
N LEU A 53 26.59 9.59 50.98
CA LEU A 53 28.04 9.56 50.70
C LEU A 53 28.94 9.33 51.92
N ASN A 54 28.35 9.00 53.08
CA ASN A 54 28.97 8.74 54.39
C ASN A 54 30.51 8.71 54.42
N PHE A 55 31.12 9.81 54.86
CA PHE A 55 32.58 10.01 54.90
C PHE A 55 33.24 9.60 56.23
N ASN A 56 32.46 9.07 57.19
CA ASN A 56 32.97 8.61 58.48
C ASN A 56 33.24 7.10 58.42
N THR A 57 34.48 6.71 58.13
CA THR A 57 34.97 5.34 58.25
C THR A 57 36.24 5.31 59.09
N ASP A 58 36.08 5.21 60.41
CA ASP A 58 37.14 4.67 61.27
C ASP A 58 37.09 3.14 61.15
N ILE A 59 38.01 2.58 60.37
CA ILE A 59 38.34 1.17 60.36
C ILE A 59 39.41 0.99 61.44
N ASP A 60 39.02 0.55 62.63
CA ASP A 60 39.97 0.13 63.66
C ASP A 60 39.82 -1.36 64.00
N THR A 61 40.95 -2.04 63.87
CA THR A 61 41.23 -3.44 64.15
C THR A 61 41.52 -3.70 65.63
N GLU A 62 41.35 -4.96 66.04
CA GLU A 62 41.87 -5.65 67.26
C GLU A 62 40.97 -5.72 68.53
N ASP A 63 40.39 -6.91 68.69
CA ASP A 63 40.38 -7.81 69.86
C ASP A 63 40.25 -7.26 71.29
N SER A 64 39.12 -7.55 71.95
CA SER A 64 39.08 -8.27 73.24
C SER A 64 37.64 -8.69 73.62
N GLU A 65 37.51 -9.95 74.08
CA GLU A 65 36.30 -10.72 74.40
C GLU A 65 35.47 -10.19 75.59
N ILE A 66 34.12 -10.31 75.52
CA ILE A 66 33.26 -10.63 76.69
C ILE A 66 32.08 -11.56 76.23
N PRO A 67 31.73 -12.64 76.97
CA PRO A 67 30.82 -13.71 76.51
C PRO A 67 29.30 -13.44 76.58
N LEU A 68 28.56 -14.23 75.79
CA LEU A 68 27.12 -14.18 75.50
C LEU A 68 26.18 -14.24 76.71
N GLU A 69 25.28 -13.26 76.80
CA GLU A 69 23.97 -13.41 77.46
C GLU A 69 22.87 -12.86 76.52
N SER A 70 21.84 -13.67 76.29
CA SER A 70 20.91 -13.59 75.18
C SER A 70 19.79 -12.56 75.39
N LEU A 71 19.82 -11.48 74.59
CA LEU A 71 18.65 -10.61 74.40
C LEU A 71 17.85 -11.10 73.17
N PRO A 72 16.53 -11.32 73.28
CA PRO A 72 15.73 -11.75 72.13
C PRO A 72 15.67 -10.62 71.09
N LEU A 73 16.06 -10.93 69.85
CA LEU A 73 15.92 -10.00 68.73
C LEU A 73 14.43 -9.72 68.49
N PRO A 74 14.00 -8.46 68.35
CA PRO A 74 12.66 -8.15 67.89
C PRO A 74 12.51 -8.70 66.46
N GLU A 75 11.48 -9.52 66.22
CA GLU A 75 11.20 -9.99 64.86
C GLU A 75 11.00 -8.80 63.92
N PRO A 76 11.61 -8.83 62.71
CA PRO A 76 11.36 -7.80 61.72
C PRO A 76 9.87 -7.83 61.33
N ARG A 77 9.13 -6.78 61.68
CA ARG A 77 7.79 -6.55 61.13
C ARG A 77 7.91 -6.46 59.61
N GLN A 78 7.52 -7.52 58.90
CA GLN A 78 7.31 -7.47 57.46
C GLN A 78 6.22 -6.43 57.16
N ARG A 79 6.61 -5.22 56.78
CA ARG A 79 5.70 -4.30 56.08
C ARG A 79 5.43 -4.90 54.70
N ARG A 80 4.35 -5.68 54.60
CA ARG A 80 3.74 -6.11 53.33
C ARG A 80 3.29 -4.85 52.58
N GLY A 81 4.13 -4.34 51.68
CA GLY A 81 3.75 -3.32 50.70
C GLY A 81 2.80 -3.94 49.66
N SER A 82 1.51 -3.95 49.94
CA SER A 82 0.47 -4.48 49.04
C SER A 82 0.12 -3.56 47.85
N SER A 83 0.91 -2.53 47.57
CA SER A 83 0.61 -1.53 46.53
C SER A 83 1.31 -1.74 45.18
N SER A 84 2.07 -2.83 44.97
CA SER A 84 2.78 -3.04 43.69
C SER A 84 1.96 -3.75 42.62
N LEU A 85 0.94 -4.56 42.99
CA LEU A 85 0.22 -5.38 42.01
C LEU A 85 -0.77 -4.56 41.17
N ILE A 86 -1.55 -3.70 41.82
CA ILE A 86 -2.56 -2.87 41.16
C ILE A 86 -1.88 -1.89 40.19
N PHE A 87 -0.79 -1.24 40.59
CA PHE A 87 -0.04 -0.32 39.73
C PHE A 87 0.54 -1.04 38.50
N LYS A 88 1.10 -2.24 38.69
CA LYS A 88 1.59 -3.07 37.58
C LYS A 88 0.46 -3.49 36.64
N LEU A 89 -0.70 -3.86 37.17
CA LEU A 89 -1.87 -4.24 36.35
C LEU A 89 -2.43 -3.05 35.56
N VAL A 90 -2.54 -1.87 36.18
CA VAL A 90 -2.97 -0.64 35.51
C VAL A 90 -1.98 -0.23 34.43
N ALA A 91 -0.68 -0.28 34.70
CA ALA A 91 0.35 0.01 33.70
C ALA A 91 0.31 -0.98 32.52
N LEU A 92 0.14 -2.28 32.81
CA LEU A 92 0.04 -3.32 31.78
C LEU A 92 -1.22 -3.15 30.92
N ALA A 93 -2.36 -2.83 31.56
CA ALA A 93 -3.60 -2.50 30.86
C ALA A 93 -3.42 -1.25 29.99
N GLY A 94 -2.76 -0.20 30.49
CA GLY A 94 -2.44 1.00 29.72
C GLY A 94 -1.58 0.71 28.49
N CYS A 95 -0.52 -0.09 28.63
CA CYS A 95 0.31 -0.54 27.51
C CYS A 95 -0.50 -1.37 26.50
N PHE A 96 -1.39 -2.24 26.97
CA PHE A 96 -2.26 -3.05 26.11
C PHE A 96 -3.26 -2.19 25.32
N PHE A 97 -3.88 -1.21 25.97
CA PHE A 97 -4.76 -0.25 25.30
C PHE A 97 -4.02 0.60 24.29
N LEU A 98 -2.81 1.07 24.63
CA LEU A 98 -1.96 1.82 23.70
C LEU A 98 -1.56 0.96 22.48
N PHE A 99 -1.23 -0.31 22.71
CA PHE A 99 -0.90 -1.25 21.64
C PHE A 99 -2.09 -1.50 20.70
N ILE A 100 -3.29 -1.74 21.25
CA ILE A 100 -4.52 -1.86 20.45
C ILE A 100 -4.78 -0.55 19.69
N PHE A 101 -4.61 0.60 20.32
CA PHE A 101 -4.79 1.90 19.67
C PHE A 101 -3.83 2.06 18.48
N ILE A 102 -2.54 1.77 18.67
CA ILE A 102 -1.53 1.80 17.59
C ILE A 102 -1.92 0.83 16.47
N LEU A 103 -2.34 -0.41 16.77
CA LEU A 103 -2.80 -1.35 15.74
C LEU A 103 -4.01 -0.83 14.95
N ASN A 104 -4.96 -0.16 15.62
CA ASN A 104 -6.11 0.44 14.95
C ASN A 104 -5.70 1.63 14.05
N VAL A 105 -4.78 2.48 14.50
CA VAL A 105 -4.26 3.60 13.69
C VAL A 105 -3.48 3.08 12.48
N VAL A 106 -2.58 2.12 12.67
CA VAL A 106 -1.78 1.52 11.59
C VAL A 106 -2.67 0.82 10.56
N THR A 107 -3.70 0.08 11.00
CA THR A 107 -4.60 -0.61 10.06
C THR A 107 -5.47 0.35 9.25
N HIS A 108 -5.82 1.53 9.79
CA HIS A 108 -6.62 2.53 9.06
C HIS A 108 -5.82 3.24 7.97
N GLU A 109 -4.59 3.70 8.28
CA GLU A 109 -3.72 4.35 7.29
C GLU A 109 -3.29 3.39 6.16
N MET A 110 -3.14 2.10 6.48
CA MET A 110 -2.83 1.08 5.47
C MET A 110 -3.93 0.90 4.42
N GLN A 111 -5.19 1.27 4.69
CA GLN A 111 -6.27 1.09 3.71
C GLN A 111 -6.13 2.05 2.51
N GLN A 112 -5.84 3.32 2.75
CA GLN A 112 -5.63 4.31 1.68
C GLN A 112 -4.40 3.96 0.83
N SER A 113 -3.32 3.50 1.48
CA SER A 113 -2.12 3.02 0.79
C SER A 113 -2.40 1.78 -0.08
N ARG A 114 -3.23 0.85 0.40
CA ARG A 114 -3.63 -0.35 -0.36
C ARG A 114 -4.52 -0.01 -1.56
N ASP A 115 -5.42 0.96 -1.43
CA ASP A 115 -6.27 1.39 -2.55
C ASP A 115 -5.46 2.07 -3.64
N TYR A 116 -4.51 2.92 -3.25
CA TYR A 116 -3.55 3.51 -4.17
C TYR A 116 -2.69 2.43 -4.87
N ALA A 117 -2.18 1.45 -4.12
CA ALA A 117 -1.39 0.35 -4.68
C ALA A 117 -2.21 -0.51 -5.66
N ARG A 118 -3.47 -0.83 -5.34
CA ARG A 118 -4.38 -1.55 -6.24
C ARG A 118 -4.65 -0.76 -7.52
N ARG A 119 -4.90 0.54 -7.41
CA ARG A 119 -5.08 1.42 -8.57
C ARG A 119 -3.84 1.47 -9.45
N LEU A 120 -2.65 1.61 -8.87
CA LEU A 120 -1.40 1.61 -9.62
C LEU A 120 -1.14 0.27 -10.31
N SER A 121 -1.39 -0.83 -9.61
CA SER A 121 -1.30 -2.18 -10.17
C SER A 121 -2.24 -2.36 -11.35
N SER A 122 -3.50 -1.93 -11.22
CA SER A 122 -4.48 -1.97 -12.30
C SER A 122 -4.06 -1.13 -13.51
N LEU A 123 -3.53 0.08 -13.27
CA LEU A 123 -3.01 0.94 -14.33
C LEU A 123 -1.85 0.29 -15.09
N ASN A 124 -0.95 -0.41 -14.38
CA ASN A 124 0.15 -1.11 -15.02
C ASN A 124 -0.33 -2.31 -15.87
N GLN A 125 -1.34 -3.04 -15.41
CA GLN A 125 -1.99 -4.09 -16.22
C GLN A 125 -2.61 -3.49 -17.49
N LEU A 126 -3.36 -2.38 -17.36
CA LEU A 126 -3.89 -1.64 -18.50
C LEU A 126 -2.82 -1.20 -19.49
N ARG A 127 -1.68 -0.69 -19.01
CA ARG A 127 -0.55 -0.30 -19.87
C ARG A 127 0.02 -1.49 -20.64
N LEU A 128 0.15 -2.65 -20.00
CA LEU A 128 0.61 -3.87 -20.66
C LEU A 128 -0.38 -4.36 -21.72
N ILE A 129 -1.68 -4.31 -21.44
CA ILE A 129 -2.74 -4.61 -22.43
C ILE A 129 -2.67 -3.61 -23.60
N GLY A 130 -2.58 -2.32 -23.31
CA GLY A 130 -2.46 -1.25 -24.32
C GLY A 130 -1.23 -1.41 -25.19
N LEU A 131 -0.08 -1.76 -24.60
CA LEU A 131 1.13 -2.09 -25.33
C LEU A 131 0.92 -3.33 -26.22
N GLY A 132 0.21 -4.35 -25.73
CA GLY A 132 -0.18 -5.52 -26.52
C GLY A 132 -1.00 -5.14 -27.76
N VAL A 133 -1.96 -4.23 -27.62
CA VAL A 133 -2.76 -3.70 -28.74
C VAL A 133 -1.91 -2.92 -29.75
N ILE A 134 -1.01 -2.06 -29.28
CA ILE A 134 -0.12 -1.27 -30.15
C ILE A 134 0.86 -2.20 -30.90
N ASN A 135 1.39 -3.20 -30.22
CA ASN A 135 2.25 -4.22 -30.84
C ASN A 135 1.49 -5.04 -31.88
N TYR A 136 0.24 -5.44 -31.57
CA TYR A 136 -0.65 -6.09 -32.54
C TYR A 136 -0.83 -5.22 -33.79
N ALA A 137 -1.15 -3.94 -33.62
CA ALA A 137 -1.40 -3.04 -34.74
C ALA A 137 -0.15 -2.78 -35.61
N SER A 138 1.02 -2.67 -34.98
CA SER A 138 2.27 -2.22 -35.64
C SER A 138 3.07 -3.32 -36.35
N THR A 139 2.83 -4.60 -36.09
CA THR A 139 3.56 -5.70 -36.73
C THR A 139 2.99 -6.08 -38.10
N GLU A 140 1.94 -6.89 -38.14
CA GLU A 140 1.42 -7.49 -39.37
C GLU A 140 0.06 -6.91 -39.78
N ASN A 141 -0.55 -6.10 -38.91
CA ASN A 141 -1.92 -5.62 -39.09
C ASN A 141 -2.01 -4.25 -39.77
N ALA A 142 -0.90 -3.75 -40.33
CA ALA A 142 -0.84 -2.48 -41.07
C ALA A 142 -1.54 -1.33 -40.31
N TYR A 143 -1.20 -1.18 -39.03
CA TYR A 143 -1.73 -0.18 -38.10
C TYR A 143 -3.24 -0.28 -37.82
N ARG A 144 -3.84 -1.45 -38.04
CA ARG A 144 -5.25 -1.71 -37.67
C ARG A 144 -5.38 -2.29 -36.28
N LEU A 145 -6.32 -1.74 -35.52
CA LEU A 145 -6.70 -2.25 -34.21
C LEU A 145 -7.40 -3.62 -34.32
N PRO A 146 -7.35 -4.46 -33.27
CA PRO A 146 -8.00 -5.76 -33.25
C PRO A 146 -9.51 -5.63 -33.40
N VAL A 147 -10.10 -6.64 -34.06
CA VAL A 147 -11.54 -6.70 -34.32
C VAL A 147 -12.26 -7.31 -33.11
N ASN A 148 -13.38 -6.72 -32.69
CA ASN A 148 -14.20 -7.23 -31.60
C ASN A 148 -15.37 -8.13 -32.06
N ALA A 149 -15.18 -8.88 -33.16
CA ALA A 149 -15.95 -10.07 -33.60
C ALA A 149 -15.69 -10.38 -35.10
N ARG A 150 -14.53 -10.93 -35.49
CA ARG A 150 -14.23 -11.22 -36.91
C ARG A 150 -15.43 -11.90 -37.62
N PRO A 151 -16.11 -11.26 -38.61
CA PRO A 151 -17.34 -11.83 -39.17
C PRO A 151 -17.04 -12.71 -40.37
N THR A 152 -17.57 -13.93 -40.38
CA THR A 152 -18.00 -14.64 -41.59
C THR A 152 -19.00 -15.75 -41.22
N GLU A 153 -19.85 -16.14 -42.18
CA GLU A 153 -21.02 -17.06 -42.05
C GLU A 153 -20.76 -18.43 -41.38
N LYS A 154 -19.51 -18.78 -41.03
CA LYS A 154 -19.09 -20.06 -40.43
C LYS A 154 -18.05 -19.95 -39.31
N SER A 155 -17.69 -18.77 -38.81
CA SER A 155 -16.60 -18.65 -37.83
C SER A 155 -16.99 -18.10 -36.47
N PRO A 156 -16.23 -18.50 -35.44
CA PRO A 156 -16.65 -18.37 -34.07
C PRO A 156 -16.05 -17.14 -33.40
N ARG A 157 -16.90 -16.39 -32.71
CA ARG A 157 -16.58 -15.01 -32.33
C ARG A 157 -15.64 -14.99 -31.12
N HIS A 158 -14.36 -14.77 -31.32
CA HIS A 158 -13.41 -14.44 -30.25
C HIS A 158 -13.32 -12.92 -30.07
N GLY A 159 -13.18 -12.46 -28.84
CA GLY A 159 -12.99 -11.04 -28.51
C GLY A 159 -11.60 -10.51 -28.86
N TRP A 160 -11.45 -9.18 -28.87
CA TRP A 160 -10.18 -8.52 -29.18
C TRP A 160 -9.04 -8.88 -28.20
N LEU A 161 -9.39 -9.19 -26.94
CA LEU A 161 -8.45 -9.67 -25.92
C LEU A 161 -7.81 -11.00 -26.32
N THR A 162 -8.54 -11.90 -26.98
CA THR A 162 -7.98 -13.14 -27.51
C THR A 162 -6.93 -12.87 -28.59
N ALA A 163 -7.17 -11.87 -29.46
CA ALA A 163 -6.28 -11.53 -30.56
C ALA A 163 -4.90 -11.00 -30.10
N ILE A 164 -4.84 -10.39 -28.92
CA ILE A 164 -3.60 -9.80 -28.39
C ILE A 164 -2.78 -10.75 -27.50
N LEU A 165 -3.26 -11.96 -27.19
CA LEU A 165 -2.55 -12.91 -26.32
C LEU A 165 -1.06 -13.11 -26.72
N PRO A 166 -0.68 -13.27 -28.01
CA PRO A 166 0.72 -13.42 -28.38
C PRO A 166 1.58 -12.17 -28.07
N TYR A 167 0.95 -11.00 -27.99
CA TYR A 167 1.60 -9.71 -27.80
C TYR A 167 1.74 -9.32 -26.32
N ILE A 168 1.13 -10.09 -25.42
CA ILE A 168 1.20 -9.90 -23.96
C ILE A 168 1.87 -11.08 -23.24
N GLY A 169 2.55 -11.97 -23.99
CA GLY A 169 3.30 -13.09 -23.44
C GLY A 169 2.51 -14.41 -23.33
N GLU A 170 1.27 -14.46 -23.82
CA GLU A 170 0.38 -15.61 -23.71
C GLU A 170 0.32 -16.44 -25.02
N THR A 171 1.43 -16.54 -25.75
CA THR A 171 1.52 -17.29 -27.01
C THR A 171 1.17 -18.77 -26.85
N ALA A 172 1.60 -19.39 -25.74
CA ALA A 172 1.33 -20.80 -25.46
C ALA A 172 -0.17 -21.05 -25.23
N LEU A 173 -0.88 -20.11 -24.61
CA LEU A 173 -2.33 -20.18 -24.44
C LEU A 173 -3.04 -19.97 -25.78
N TYR A 174 -2.61 -18.96 -26.55
CA TYR A 174 -3.19 -18.66 -27.86
C TYR A 174 -3.13 -19.86 -28.82
N GLN A 175 -2.02 -20.60 -28.82
CA GLN A 175 -1.84 -21.79 -29.67
C GLN A 175 -2.76 -22.97 -29.30
N GLN A 176 -3.35 -22.97 -28.10
CA GLN A 176 -4.29 -24.01 -27.68
C GLN A 176 -5.73 -23.73 -28.15
N ILE A 177 -6.03 -22.49 -28.55
CA ILE A 177 -7.39 -22.07 -28.92
C ILE A 177 -7.76 -22.65 -30.28
N ASP A 178 -8.90 -23.35 -30.32
CA ASP A 178 -9.54 -23.76 -31.55
C ASP A 178 -10.34 -22.59 -32.13
N PHE A 179 -9.77 -21.94 -33.15
CA PHE A 179 -10.39 -20.81 -33.84
C PHE A 179 -11.49 -21.22 -34.84
N ASP A 180 -11.70 -22.52 -35.06
CA ASP A 180 -12.83 -23.05 -35.84
C ASP A 180 -14.09 -23.23 -34.97
N HIS A 181 -13.97 -23.09 -33.64
CA HIS A 181 -15.09 -23.12 -32.68
C HIS A 181 -15.20 -21.88 -31.76
N PRO A 182 -16.41 -21.53 -31.26
CA PRO A 182 -16.60 -20.32 -30.45
C PRO A 182 -15.82 -20.40 -29.17
N TRP A 183 -15.48 -19.24 -28.61
CA TRP A 183 -14.80 -19.17 -27.32
C TRP A 183 -15.56 -19.98 -26.24
N SER A 184 -16.89 -19.99 -26.31
CA SER A 184 -17.78 -20.72 -25.40
C SER A 184 -18.07 -22.17 -25.80
N ALA A 185 -17.47 -22.69 -26.88
CA ALA A 185 -17.64 -24.08 -27.28
C ALA A 185 -16.99 -25.03 -26.27
N PRO A 186 -17.51 -26.26 -26.12
CA PRO A 186 -16.91 -27.27 -25.24
C PRO A 186 -15.41 -27.51 -25.49
N VAL A 187 -14.95 -27.47 -26.74
CA VAL A 187 -13.53 -27.65 -27.11
C VAL A 187 -12.61 -26.56 -26.54
N ASN A 188 -13.14 -25.35 -26.35
CA ASN A 188 -12.41 -24.19 -25.85
C ASN A 188 -12.67 -23.93 -24.37
N HIS A 189 -13.56 -24.70 -23.72
CA HIS A 189 -14.10 -24.38 -22.41
C HIS A 189 -13.00 -24.21 -21.36
N ASP A 190 -12.12 -25.20 -21.21
CA ASP A 190 -11.04 -25.20 -20.21
C ASP A 190 -10.05 -24.04 -20.44
N ILE A 191 -9.88 -23.61 -21.69
CA ILE A 191 -8.99 -22.50 -22.05
C ILE A 191 -9.55 -21.19 -21.49
N PHE A 192 -10.84 -20.91 -21.75
CA PHE A 192 -11.48 -19.67 -21.31
C PHE A 192 -11.91 -19.67 -19.84
N GLN A 193 -11.80 -20.80 -19.12
CA GLN A 193 -11.89 -20.82 -17.65
C GLN A 193 -10.64 -20.24 -16.96
N GLN A 194 -9.51 -20.12 -17.68
CA GLN A 194 -8.27 -19.62 -17.10
C GLN A 194 -8.40 -18.16 -16.68
N LYS A 195 -7.91 -17.88 -15.46
CA LYS A 195 -7.89 -16.54 -14.86
C LYS A 195 -6.58 -15.85 -15.21
N LEU A 196 -6.61 -15.01 -16.23
CA LEU A 196 -5.43 -14.24 -16.63
C LEU A 196 -5.27 -13.04 -15.70
N SER A 197 -4.27 -13.06 -14.82
CA SER A 197 -4.04 -11.97 -13.86
C SER A 197 -3.92 -10.60 -14.55
N LEU A 198 -3.38 -10.57 -15.76
CA LEU A 198 -3.29 -9.37 -16.58
C LEU A 198 -4.65 -8.75 -16.92
N TYR A 199 -5.72 -9.56 -17.01
CA TYR A 199 -7.08 -9.11 -17.29
C TYR A 199 -7.90 -8.81 -16.04
N LEU A 200 -7.35 -9.02 -14.83
CA LEU A 200 -8.08 -8.89 -13.57
C LEU A 200 -7.61 -7.69 -12.77
N ASN A 201 -8.45 -6.66 -12.67
CA ASN A 201 -8.23 -5.53 -11.77
C ASN A 201 -8.22 -6.01 -10.29
N PRO A 202 -7.15 -5.74 -9.50
CA PRO A 202 -7.00 -6.19 -8.12
C PRO A 202 -7.96 -5.53 -7.11
N ALA A 203 -8.72 -4.51 -7.53
CA ALA A 203 -9.80 -3.92 -6.73
C ALA A 203 -11.13 -4.69 -6.82
N ILE A 204 -11.28 -5.58 -7.80
CA ILE A 204 -12.52 -6.31 -8.07
C ILE A 204 -12.35 -7.76 -7.59
N SER A 205 -13.31 -8.24 -6.80
CA SER A 205 -13.29 -9.59 -6.23
C SER A 205 -13.90 -10.66 -7.14
N GLU A 206 -14.85 -10.27 -7.99
CA GLU A 206 -15.42 -11.14 -9.01
C GLU A 206 -14.33 -11.42 -10.04
N VAL A 207 -14.01 -12.67 -10.33
CA VAL A 207 -12.92 -13.02 -11.27
C VAL A 207 -13.31 -14.16 -12.22
N VAL A 208 -14.52 -14.69 -12.05
CA VAL A 208 -15.10 -15.80 -12.82
C VAL A 208 -16.57 -15.50 -13.04
N SER A 209 -17.08 -15.75 -14.26
CA SER A 209 -18.49 -15.60 -14.59
C SER A 209 -19.37 -16.67 -13.92
N PRO A 210 -20.70 -16.51 -13.87
CA PRO A 210 -21.60 -17.55 -13.36
C PRO A 210 -21.44 -18.91 -14.06
N GLU A 211 -21.03 -18.90 -15.34
CA GLU A 211 -20.79 -20.08 -16.17
C GLU A 211 -19.39 -20.68 -16.01
N GLY A 212 -18.54 -20.09 -15.16
CA GLY A 212 -17.21 -20.63 -14.83
C GLY A 212 -16.06 -20.06 -15.66
N TYR A 213 -16.29 -19.10 -16.55
CA TYR A 213 -15.23 -18.53 -17.40
C TYR A 213 -14.44 -17.43 -16.70
N GLY A 214 -13.15 -17.30 -17.02
CA GLY A 214 -12.31 -16.20 -16.55
C GLY A 214 -12.79 -14.86 -17.11
N LEU A 215 -12.96 -13.88 -16.23
CA LEU A 215 -13.45 -12.54 -16.59
C LEU A 215 -12.32 -11.63 -17.10
N SER A 216 -12.72 -10.55 -17.79
CA SER A 216 -11.90 -9.36 -17.95
C SER A 216 -12.53 -8.18 -17.20
N HIS A 217 -11.70 -7.43 -16.48
CA HIS A 217 -12.08 -6.16 -15.86
C HIS A 217 -11.70 -4.95 -16.73
N TYR A 218 -11.17 -5.22 -17.91
CA TYR A 218 -10.77 -4.22 -18.89
C TYR A 218 -11.54 -4.42 -20.18
N VAL A 219 -12.07 -3.34 -20.69
CA VAL A 219 -12.89 -3.32 -21.90
C VAL A 219 -12.29 -2.35 -22.90
N GLY A 220 -12.52 -2.63 -24.18
CA GLY A 220 -12.12 -1.76 -25.27
C GLY A 220 -13.19 -0.72 -25.58
N ASN A 221 -12.81 0.35 -26.27
CA ASN A 221 -13.75 1.28 -26.88
C ASN A 221 -14.34 0.68 -28.18
N ALA A 222 -15.66 0.47 -28.21
CA ALA A 222 -16.38 -0.09 -29.36
C ALA A 222 -16.30 0.77 -30.63
N ASN A 223 -16.02 2.08 -30.51
CA ASN A 223 -15.80 2.95 -31.68
C ASN A 223 -14.43 2.72 -32.33
N LEU A 224 -13.50 2.07 -31.62
CA LEU A 224 -12.14 1.74 -32.08
C LEU A 224 -12.03 0.25 -32.43
N PHE A 225 -12.50 -0.62 -31.54
CA PHE A 225 -12.53 -2.07 -31.72
C PHE A 225 -13.85 -2.49 -32.37
N ASN A 226 -14.01 -2.13 -33.64
CA ASN A 226 -15.20 -2.46 -34.42
C ASN A 226 -15.40 -3.98 -34.53
N ARG A 227 -16.65 -4.39 -34.75
CA ARG A 227 -17.00 -5.81 -34.92
C ARG A 227 -16.55 -6.38 -36.25
N ASP A 228 -16.53 -5.60 -37.32
CA ASP A 228 -16.34 -6.17 -38.66
C ASP A 228 -14.91 -6.04 -39.19
N GLN A 229 -14.27 -4.89 -38.93
CA GLN A 229 -12.96 -4.56 -39.45
C GLN A 229 -12.18 -3.75 -38.44
N GLY A 230 -10.89 -4.04 -38.29
CA GLY A 230 -10.00 -3.27 -37.44
C GLY A 230 -9.92 -1.83 -37.94
N LEU A 231 -10.18 -0.86 -37.05
CA LEU A 231 -10.02 0.55 -37.39
C LEU A 231 -8.53 0.83 -37.63
N ASP A 232 -8.23 1.53 -38.73
CA ASP A 232 -6.90 2.09 -38.97
C ASP A 232 -6.62 3.18 -37.93
N MET A 233 -5.51 3.10 -37.21
CA MET A 233 -5.13 4.13 -36.24
C MET A 233 -5.01 5.52 -36.88
N GLY A 234 -4.72 5.62 -38.19
CA GLY A 234 -4.73 6.88 -38.93
C GLY A 234 -6.12 7.50 -39.11
N ALA A 235 -7.20 6.74 -38.89
CA ALA A 235 -8.57 7.25 -38.92
C ALA A 235 -8.99 7.92 -37.59
N ILE A 236 -8.13 7.92 -36.57
CA ILE A 236 -8.36 8.60 -35.29
C ILE A 236 -7.92 10.06 -35.44
N THR A 237 -8.81 10.88 -36.01
CA THR A 237 -8.54 12.28 -36.35
C THR A 237 -8.68 13.24 -35.18
N ASP A 238 -9.38 12.84 -34.11
CA ASP A 238 -9.49 13.64 -32.87
C ASP A 238 -8.19 13.66 -32.05
N GLY A 239 -7.21 12.84 -32.45
CA GLY A 239 -5.90 12.74 -31.82
C GLY A 239 -5.76 11.50 -30.94
N LEU A 240 -4.67 10.76 -31.13
CA LEU A 240 -4.38 9.54 -30.37
C LEU A 240 -4.28 9.78 -28.85
N SER A 241 -3.80 10.95 -28.45
CA SER A 241 -3.66 11.38 -27.05
C SER A 241 -4.95 11.94 -26.45
N SER A 242 -6.06 11.89 -27.17
CA SER A 242 -7.36 12.44 -26.77
C SER A 242 -8.47 11.39 -26.78
N THR A 243 -8.30 10.32 -27.58
CA THR A 243 -9.27 9.22 -27.69
C THR A 243 -8.95 8.08 -26.72
N ILE A 244 -9.92 7.69 -25.90
CA ILE A 244 -9.85 6.52 -25.02
C ILE A 244 -9.84 5.25 -25.88
N MET A 245 -8.80 4.44 -25.72
CA MET A 245 -8.69 3.12 -26.34
C MET A 245 -9.22 2.02 -25.44
N ILE A 246 -8.73 1.94 -24.20
CA ILE A 246 -9.07 0.87 -23.25
C ILE A 246 -9.44 1.51 -21.91
N LEU A 247 -10.39 0.92 -21.19
CA LEU A 247 -10.82 1.41 -19.88
C LEU A 247 -11.12 0.27 -18.92
N GLU A 248 -11.09 0.59 -17.62
CA GLU A 248 -11.58 -0.33 -16.59
C GLU A 248 -13.12 -0.36 -16.59
N ALA A 249 -13.68 -1.56 -16.46
CA ALA A 249 -15.08 -1.76 -16.10
C ALA A 249 -15.24 -1.76 -14.57
N GLY A 250 -16.39 -1.30 -14.06
CA GLY A 250 -16.71 -1.37 -12.63
C GLY A 250 -17.77 -2.42 -12.28
N GLU A 251 -18.45 -2.97 -13.29
CA GLU A 251 -19.50 -3.99 -13.19
C GLU A 251 -19.78 -4.58 -14.59
N ASN A 252 -20.64 -5.59 -14.65
CA ASN A 252 -21.06 -6.29 -15.88
C ASN A 252 -19.86 -6.82 -16.67
N PHE A 253 -19.05 -7.63 -16.00
CA PHE A 253 -17.82 -8.17 -16.58
C PHE A 253 -18.13 -9.33 -17.53
N ASP A 254 -17.50 -9.31 -18.69
CA ASP A 254 -17.58 -10.39 -19.67
C ASP A 254 -16.37 -11.33 -19.55
N PRO A 255 -16.53 -12.62 -19.90
CA PRO A 255 -15.41 -13.53 -20.08
C PRO A 255 -14.41 -12.95 -21.08
N TRP A 256 -13.11 -13.08 -20.84
CA TRP A 256 -12.09 -12.44 -21.68
C TRP A 256 -12.11 -12.94 -23.15
N GLY A 257 -12.64 -14.14 -23.39
CA GLY A 257 -12.85 -14.68 -24.73
C GLY A 257 -14.03 -14.10 -25.50
N ALA A 258 -14.96 -13.45 -24.80
CA ALA A 258 -16.19 -12.99 -25.39
C ALA A 258 -15.97 -11.74 -26.28
N PRO A 259 -16.70 -11.63 -27.41
CA PRO A 259 -16.72 -10.44 -28.24
C PRO A 259 -17.51 -9.26 -27.62
N ALA A 260 -17.97 -9.40 -26.37
CA ALA A 260 -18.70 -8.37 -25.65
C ALA A 260 -17.77 -7.39 -24.91
N ASN A 261 -16.46 -7.68 -24.83
CA ASN A 261 -15.45 -6.85 -24.15
C ASN A 261 -15.13 -5.51 -24.82
N ALA A 262 -16.01 -4.94 -25.65
CA ALA A 262 -15.91 -3.55 -26.09
C ALA A 262 -17.24 -2.82 -25.91
N VAL A 263 -17.13 -1.61 -25.36
CA VAL A 263 -18.25 -0.78 -24.92
C VAL A 263 -18.08 0.63 -25.46
N ILE A 264 -19.15 1.42 -25.47
CA ILE A 264 -19.05 2.85 -25.76
C ILE A 264 -18.65 3.57 -24.45
N PRO A 265 -17.44 4.16 -24.33
CA PRO A 265 -16.91 4.58 -23.03
C PRO A 265 -17.82 5.55 -22.26
N TYR A 266 -18.35 6.60 -22.91
CA TYR A 266 -19.24 7.57 -22.26
C TYR A 266 -20.54 6.97 -21.71
N GLN A 267 -20.94 5.76 -22.14
CA GLN A 267 -22.14 5.10 -21.61
C GLN A 267 -21.90 4.43 -20.26
N ILE A 268 -20.65 4.03 -19.98
CA ILE A 268 -20.28 3.33 -18.75
C ILE A 268 -19.40 4.17 -17.82
N MET A 269 -19.13 5.43 -18.18
CA MET A 269 -18.36 6.41 -17.42
C MET A 269 -19.23 7.58 -17.00
N GLY A 270 -18.77 8.38 -16.04
CA GLY A 270 -19.47 9.56 -15.57
C GLY A 270 -20.52 9.30 -14.47
N PRO A 271 -21.29 10.33 -14.10
CA PRO A 271 -22.22 10.26 -12.98
C PRO A 271 -23.27 9.15 -13.12
N GLY A 272 -23.45 8.35 -12.07
CA GLY A 272 -24.43 7.26 -12.04
C GLY A 272 -23.90 5.91 -12.54
N ASN A 273 -22.71 5.88 -13.14
CA ASN A 273 -22.02 4.64 -13.48
C ASN A 273 -21.07 4.22 -12.36
N LYS A 274 -20.98 2.92 -12.07
CA LYS A 274 -20.10 2.41 -11.01
C LYS A 274 -18.64 2.36 -11.48
N PRO A 275 -17.70 3.11 -10.86
CA PRO A 275 -16.28 2.94 -11.10
C PRO A 275 -15.68 1.81 -10.23
N PRO A 276 -14.53 1.23 -10.63
CA PRO A 276 -13.79 0.27 -9.80
C PRO A 276 -13.07 0.93 -8.61
N PHE A 277 -12.84 2.24 -8.64
CA PHE A 277 -12.20 3.01 -7.56
C PHE A 277 -13.08 4.17 -7.10
N SER A 278 -12.86 4.62 -5.87
CA SER A 278 -13.73 5.56 -5.13
C SER A 278 -13.93 6.95 -5.73
N ASN A 279 -13.30 7.31 -6.86
CA ASN A 279 -13.49 8.61 -7.53
C ASN A 279 -13.35 8.52 -9.06
N GLY A 280 -13.37 7.33 -9.66
CA GLY A 280 -13.16 7.20 -11.09
C GLY A 280 -12.40 5.94 -11.49
N ARG A 281 -11.80 5.97 -12.68
CA ARG A 281 -11.17 4.81 -13.29
C ARG A 281 -9.94 5.17 -14.10
N ASN A 282 -9.06 4.19 -14.28
CA ASN A 282 -7.98 4.31 -15.24
C ASN A 282 -8.47 4.05 -16.67
N VAL A 283 -7.83 4.72 -17.61
CA VAL A 283 -7.99 4.52 -19.06
C VAL A 283 -6.63 4.53 -19.72
N ILE A 284 -6.56 3.93 -20.90
CA ILE A 284 -5.44 4.03 -21.83
C ILE A 284 -5.96 4.75 -23.07
N LEU A 285 -5.28 5.82 -23.46
CA LEU A 285 -5.54 6.54 -24.69
C LEU A 285 -4.93 5.81 -25.89
N ALA A 286 -5.32 6.17 -27.10
CA ALA A 286 -4.86 5.50 -28.32
C ALA A 286 -3.36 5.69 -28.60
N ASP A 287 -2.69 6.65 -27.97
CA ASP A 287 -1.23 6.80 -27.96
C ASP A 287 -0.51 5.91 -26.91
N GLY A 288 -1.28 5.15 -26.12
CA GLY A 288 -0.78 4.30 -25.04
C GLY A 288 -0.64 5.01 -23.68
N ALA A 289 -0.96 6.31 -23.59
CA ALA A 289 -0.88 7.04 -22.35
C ALA A 289 -1.94 6.58 -21.34
N GLY A 290 -1.50 6.28 -20.13
CA GLY A 290 -2.39 6.02 -19.00
C GLY A 290 -2.90 7.31 -18.37
N ARG A 291 -4.21 7.39 -18.13
CA ARG A 291 -4.87 8.50 -17.44
C ARG A 291 -5.87 7.98 -16.42
N PHE A 292 -6.17 8.80 -15.42
CA PHE A 292 -7.29 8.54 -14.52
C PHE A 292 -8.37 9.57 -14.78
N ILE A 293 -9.58 9.10 -15.00
CA ILE A 293 -10.74 9.92 -15.32
C ILE A 293 -11.66 9.92 -14.12
N SER A 294 -12.04 11.12 -13.67
CA SER A 294 -12.97 11.31 -12.56
C SER A 294 -14.38 10.84 -12.94
N ASP A 295 -15.11 10.31 -11.97
CA ASP A 295 -16.56 10.06 -12.12
C ASP A 295 -17.33 11.37 -12.37
N SER A 296 -16.81 12.49 -11.87
CA SER A 296 -17.41 13.82 -11.98
C SER A 296 -17.07 14.55 -13.29
N THR A 297 -16.31 13.93 -14.20
CA THR A 297 -15.96 14.53 -15.49
C THR A 297 -17.23 14.80 -16.30
N ASP A 298 -17.28 15.96 -16.98
CA ASP A 298 -18.41 16.38 -17.79
C ASP A 298 -18.76 15.30 -18.86
N PRO A 299 -20.03 14.86 -18.94
CA PRO A 299 -20.46 13.89 -19.95
C PRO A 299 -20.12 14.28 -21.40
N ALA A 300 -20.06 15.56 -21.74
CA ALA A 300 -19.66 16.03 -23.05
C ALA A 300 -18.17 15.75 -23.34
N VAL A 301 -17.31 15.92 -22.33
CA VAL A 301 -15.89 15.59 -22.41
C VAL A 301 -15.70 14.08 -22.55
N LEU A 302 -16.42 13.28 -21.75
CA LEU A 302 -16.38 11.81 -21.87
C LEU A 302 -16.83 11.33 -23.25
N LYS A 303 -17.84 11.99 -23.84
CA LYS A 303 -18.31 11.70 -25.19
C LYS A 303 -17.25 12.04 -26.23
N ALA A 304 -16.62 13.21 -26.17
CA ALA A 304 -15.56 13.62 -27.07
C ALA A 304 -14.36 12.64 -27.01
N MET A 305 -13.96 12.22 -25.81
CA MET A 305 -12.89 11.23 -25.63
C MET A 305 -13.27 9.82 -26.10
N SER A 306 -14.56 9.54 -26.31
CA SER A 306 -15.04 8.22 -26.74
C SER A 306 -15.00 8.04 -28.26
N THR A 307 -14.92 9.12 -29.04
CA THR A 307 -14.99 9.08 -30.50
C THR A 307 -13.61 9.19 -31.13
N PRO A 308 -13.39 8.53 -32.29
CA PRO A 308 -12.14 8.67 -33.03
C PRO A 308 -12.14 9.88 -33.98
N ALA A 309 -13.31 10.41 -34.36
CA ALA A 309 -13.47 11.46 -35.38
C ALA A 309 -14.72 12.33 -35.15
N GLY A 310 -14.95 12.79 -33.92
CA GLY A 310 -16.02 13.69 -33.50
C GLY A 310 -15.77 15.17 -33.85
N GLY A 311 -14.51 15.58 -33.96
CA GLY A 311 -14.12 16.94 -34.39
C GLY A 311 -14.28 18.02 -33.33
N GLU A 312 -14.30 17.66 -32.04
CA GLU A 312 -14.40 18.62 -30.94
C GLU A 312 -13.13 19.50 -30.81
N PRO A 313 -13.25 20.74 -30.28
CA PRO A 313 -12.10 21.60 -29.99
C PRO A 313 -11.13 20.99 -28.96
N VAL A 314 -9.83 21.30 -29.08
CA VAL A 314 -8.77 20.76 -28.20
C VAL A 314 -9.05 21.06 -26.71
N GLU A 315 -9.62 22.23 -26.43
CA GLU A 315 -9.94 22.68 -25.07
C GLU A 315 -10.94 21.77 -24.35
N VAL A 316 -11.79 21.04 -25.10
CA VAL A 316 -12.72 20.06 -24.54
C VAL A 316 -11.97 18.91 -23.88
N TYR A 317 -10.85 18.48 -24.48
CA TYR A 317 -10.05 17.37 -23.96
C TYR A 317 -9.17 17.78 -22.79
N GLU A 318 -8.69 19.03 -22.75
CA GLU A 318 -7.93 19.56 -21.60
C GLU A 318 -8.77 19.57 -20.32
N ALA A 319 -10.08 19.81 -20.43
CA ALA A 319 -11.01 19.78 -19.29
C ALA A 319 -11.14 18.37 -18.65
N ALA A 320 -10.70 17.31 -19.32
CA ALA A 320 -10.66 15.96 -18.76
C ALA A 320 -9.53 15.76 -17.73
N PHE A 321 -8.52 16.63 -17.76
CA PHE A 321 -7.25 16.46 -17.04
C PHE A 321 -6.96 17.71 -16.19
N PRO A 322 -7.25 17.71 -14.88
CA PRO A 322 -6.92 18.83 -14.00
C PRO A 322 -5.42 19.01 -13.75
#